data_AF-A0A1G1FHT0-F1
#
_entry.id   AF-A0A1G1FHT0-F1
#
_cell.length_a   1.000
_cell.length_b   1.000
_cell.length_c   1.000
_cell.angle_alpha   90.00
_cell.angle_beta   90.00
_cell.angle_gamma   90.00
#
_symmetry.space_group_name_H-M   'P 1'
#
loop_
_entity.id
_entity.type
_entity.pdbx_description
1 polymer ?
#
loop_
_entity_poly.entity_id
_entity_poly.type
_entity_poly.pdbx_seq_one_letter_code
_entity_poly.pdbx_strand_id
1 'polypeptide(L)'
;MNKQIKIISVCFAILICIPVLICSGTLCFADDSKTYEQIRTKIKIGQSKQTVREMLGPPDKIIDSGKSNKYIWGPEEEFWDKIPMGAKMEVWRYAFSDGGLNLYFIDGSEKLDHIAFAPKGVVY
;
A
#
# COMPACT_ATOMS: atom_id res chain seq x y z
N MET A 1 -34.63 -58.08 -26.67
CA MET A 1 -34.05 -59.27 -25.99
C MET A 1 -32.99 -58.80 -25.01
N ASN A 2 -33.03 -59.31 -23.78
CA ASN A 2 -32.09 -59.16 -22.66
C ASN A 2 -31.98 -57.78 -21.96
N LYS A 3 -31.83 -57.67 -20.64
CA LYS A 3 -32.16 -58.53 -19.49
C LYS A 3 -31.94 -57.65 -18.25
N GLN A 4 -32.87 -57.72 -17.30
CA GLN A 4 -32.84 -57.23 -15.92
C GLN A 4 -31.46 -57.33 -15.22
N ILE A 5 -31.02 -56.30 -14.49
CA ILE A 5 -30.15 -56.44 -13.30
C ILE A 5 -30.63 -55.51 -12.16
N LYS A 6 -31.40 -56.15 -11.28
CA LYS A 6 -31.54 -56.07 -9.81
C LYS A 6 -31.10 -54.81 -9.04
N ILE A 7 -32.06 -54.37 -8.23
CA ILE A 7 -32.01 -53.40 -7.14
C ILE A 7 -31.73 -54.13 -5.80
N ILE A 8 -31.27 -53.38 -4.80
CA ILE A 8 -31.42 -53.54 -3.33
C ILE A 8 -30.36 -54.39 -2.61
N SER A 9 -29.58 -53.79 -1.69
CA SER A 9 -29.81 -53.94 -0.23
C SER A 9 -28.64 -53.44 0.64
N VAL A 10 -28.86 -52.30 1.29
CA VAL A 10 -28.66 -51.95 2.72
C VAL A 10 -27.65 -52.77 3.55
N CYS A 11 -26.66 -52.12 4.19
CA CYS A 11 -26.54 -51.99 5.67
C CYS A 11 -25.15 -51.53 6.17
N PHE A 12 -25.20 -50.49 7.03
CA PHE A 12 -24.45 -50.33 8.29
C PHE A 12 -22.91 -50.22 8.29
N ALA A 13 -22.48 -48.96 8.43
CA ALA A 13 -21.68 -48.46 9.57
C ALA A 13 -20.48 -49.29 10.05
N ILE A 14 -19.27 -48.86 9.70
CA ILE A 14 -18.12 -48.94 10.62
C ILE A 14 -17.35 -47.62 10.59
N LEU A 15 -17.35 -47.01 11.77
CA LEU A 15 -16.69 -45.82 12.26
C LEU A 15 -15.19 -46.11 12.44
N ILE A 16 -14.27 -45.56 11.62
CA ILE A 16 -12.83 -45.63 11.90
C ILE A 16 -12.11 -44.33 11.47
N CYS A 17 -11.57 -43.66 12.50
CA CYS A 17 -10.40 -42.77 12.54
C CYS A 17 -10.35 -41.55 11.62
N ILE A 18 -10.57 -40.40 12.26
CA ILE A 18 -9.96 -39.11 11.96
C ILE A 18 -8.43 -39.23 12.04
N PRO A 19 -7.67 -38.86 10.99
CA PRO A 19 -6.36 -38.24 11.16
C PRO A 19 -6.53 -36.73 10.93
N VAL A 20 -6.65 -35.93 11.99
CA VAL A 20 -5.55 -35.12 12.53
C VAL A 20 -4.68 -34.59 11.37
N LEU A 21 -5.06 -33.44 10.81
CA LEU A 21 -4.57 -32.15 11.27
C LEU A 21 -3.06 -32.04 11.13
N ILE A 22 -2.57 -31.82 9.89
CA ILE A 22 -1.47 -30.89 9.62
C ILE A 22 -1.68 -30.31 8.21
N CYS A 23 -2.61 -29.35 8.06
CA CYS A 23 -2.42 -28.34 7.02
C CYS A 23 -1.23 -27.49 7.47
N SER A 24 -0.01 -27.94 7.18
CA SER A 24 1.17 -27.08 7.15
C SER A 24 1.02 -26.14 5.94
N GLY A 25 0.00 -25.30 5.98
CA GLY A 25 0.04 -24.03 5.29
C GLY A 25 1.06 -23.21 6.06
N THR A 26 2.34 -23.49 5.84
CA THR A 26 3.40 -22.53 6.13
C THR A 26 3.05 -21.33 5.29
N LEU A 27 2.30 -20.39 5.88
CA LEU A 27 2.18 -19.03 5.40
C LEU A 27 3.61 -18.50 5.45
N CYS A 28 4.36 -18.73 4.39
CA CYS A 28 5.48 -17.88 4.04
C CYS A 28 4.87 -16.52 3.74
N PHE A 29 4.60 -15.73 4.78
CA PHE A 29 4.63 -14.30 4.66
C PHE A 29 6.09 -13.96 4.34
N ALA A 30 6.47 -14.07 3.07
CA ALA A 30 7.57 -13.26 2.57
C ALA A 30 7.06 -11.83 2.71
N ASP A 31 7.39 -11.22 3.86
CA ASP A 31 7.21 -9.80 4.08
C ASP A 31 8.19 -9.10 3.14
N ASP A 32 7.78 -8.97 1.88
CA ASP A 32 8.56 -8.33 0.82
C ASP A 32 8.46 -6.82 1.08
N SER A 33 9.16 -6.40 2.13
CA SER A 33 9.08 -5.05 2.65
C SER A 33 9.67 -4.11 1.58
N LYS A 34 8.82 -3.34 0.93
CA LYS A 34 9.25 -2.37 -0.08
C LYS A 34 10.10 -1.30 0.60
N THR A 35 11.25 -1.00 0.00
CA THR A 35 12.12 0.12 0.41
C THR A 35 11.94 1.29 -0.54
N TYR A 36 12.16 2.50 -0.06
CA TYR A 36 12.07 3.70 -0.89
C TYR A 36 13.14 3.70 -2.00
N GLU A 37 14.35 3.22 -1.70
CA GLU A 37 15.45 3.16 -2.68
C GLU A 37 15.10 2.39 -3.96
N GLN A 38 14.23 1.36 -3.88
CA GLN A 38 13.78 0.60 -5.05
C GLN A 38 12.90 1.43 -6.01
N ILE A 39 12.24 2.49 -5.52
CA ILE A 39 11.30 3.30 -6.30
C ILE A 39 11.76 4.74 -6.51
N ARG A 40 12.77 5.19 -5.77
CA ARG A 40 13.26 6.58 -5.76
C ARG A 40 13.56 7.14 -7.16
N THR A 41 14.13 6.32 -8.05
CA THR A 41 14.47 6.76 -9.43
C THR A 41 13.28 6.78 -10.38
N LYS A 42 12.18 6.14 -10.01
CA LYS A 42 10.96 6.00 -10.82
C LYS A 42 9.94 7.07 -10.51
N ILE A 43 9.82 7.49 -9.25
CA ILE A 43 8.90 8.55 -8.84
C ILE A 43 9.48 9.94 -9.17
N LYS A 44 8.71 10.76 -9.88
CA LYS A 44 9.17 12.07 -10.37
C LYS A 44 8.04 13.10 -10.31
N ILE A 45 8.42 14.34 -9.99
CA ILE A 45 7.55 15.51 -10.10
C ILE A 45 6.97 15.58 -11.51
N GLY A 46 5.69 15.93 -11.62
CA GLY A 46 4.93 16.03 -12.87
C GLY A 46 4.17 14.76 -13.27
N GLN A 47 4.41 13.61 -12.62
CA GLN A 47 3.64 12.39 -12.84
C GLN A 47 2.19 12.55 -12.42
N SER A 48 1.25 11.92 -13.14
CA SER A 48 -0.16 11.98 -12.79
C SER A 48 -0.47 11.16 -11.53
N LYS A 49 -1.54 11.52 -10.81
CA LYS A 49 -2.10 10.73 -9.70
C LYS A 49 -2.31 9.27 -10.09
N GLN A 50 -2.80 9.01 -11.30
CA GLN A 50 -3.00 7.66 -11.82
C GLN A 50 -1.67 6.90 -11.94
N THR A 51 -0.66 7.49 -12.59
CA THR A 51 0.66 6.86 -12.73
C THR A 51 1.32 6.57 -11.38
N VAL A 52 1.17 7.48 -10.41
CA VAL A 52 1.65 7.26 -9.04
C VAL A 52 0.94 6.07 -8.39
N ARG A 53 -0.39 5.95 -8.52
CA ARG A 53 -1.16 4.80 -7.98
C ARG A 53 -0.82 3.49 -8.67
N GLU A 54 -0.62 3.49 -9.97
CA GLU A 54 -0.21 2.27 -10.71
C GLU A 54 1.18 1.80 -10.26
N MET A 55 2.07 2.73 -9.92
CA MET A 55 3.43 2.42 -9.49
C MET A 55 3.52 1.98 -8.03
N LEU A 56 2.87 2.71 -7.11
CA LEU A 56 3.03 2.52 -5.67
C LEU A 56 1.85 1.77 -5.03
N GLY A 57 0.71 1.70 -5.71
CA GLY A 57 -0.56 1.27 -5.13
C GLY A 57 -1.33 2.42 -4.47
N PRO A 58 -2.42 2.10 -3.76
CA PRO A 58 -3.15 3.10 -2.98
C PRO A 58 -2.25 3.66 -1.86
N PRO A 59 -2.36 4.96 -1.52
CA PRO A 59 -1.66 5.50 -0.37
C PRO A 59 -2.22 4.94 0.94
N ASP A 60 -1.37 4.82 1.95
CA ASP A 60 -1.78 4.43 3.31
C ASP A 60 -2.67 5.49 3.95
N LYS A 61 -2.45 6.76 3.59
CA LYS A 61 -3.25 7.89 4.06
C LYS A 61 -3.30 9.01 3.04
N ILE A 62 -4.47 9.64 2.91
CA ILE A 62 -4.65 10.91 2.21
C ILE A 62 -4.98 11.97 3.25
N ILE A 63 -4.32 13.13 3.17
CA ILE A 63 -4.51 14.25 4.10
C ILE A 63 -4.78 15.51 3.29
N ASP A 64 -5.96 16.07 3.45
CA ASP A 64 -6.29 17.38 2.90
C ASP A 64 -5.98 18.47 3.94
N SER A 65 -5.20 19.46 3.53
CA SER A 65 -4.80 20.57 4.41
C SER A 65 -4.62 21.86 3.62
N GLY A 66 -4.43 22.99 4.31
CA GLY A 66 -4.05 24.25 3.70
C GLY A 66 -2.66 24.68 4.16
N LYS A 67 -1.86 25.26 3.26
CA LYS A 67 -0.57 25.87 3.62
C LYS A 67 -0.83 26.95 4.67
N SER A 68 -0.17 26.80 5.82
CA SER A 68 -0.22 27.75 6.93
C SER A 68 1.19 28.30 7.23
N ASN A 69 1.26 29.39 7.99
CA ASN A 69 2.53 30.00 8.42
C ASN A 69 3.19 29.23 9.59
N LYS A 70 3.08 27.90 9.57
CA LYS A 70 3.75 27.05 10.54
C LYS A 70 5.16 26.79 10.07
N TYR A 71 6.08 26.90 11.01
CA TYR A 71 7.41 26.36 10.85
C TYR A 71 7.28 24.84 10.74
N ILE A 72 7.98 24.24 9.77
CA ILE A 72 8.12 22.79 9.69
C ILE A 72 9.58 22.44 9.67
N TRP A 73 9.83 21.24 10.18
CA TRP A 73 11.12 20.59 10.23
C TRP A 73 10.98 19.27 9.47
N GLY A 74 11.88 19.01 8.54
CA GLY A 74 11.78 17.81 7.71
C GLY A 74 12.20 17.97 6.25
N PRO A 75 12.08 16.89 5.46
CA PRO A 75 12.35 16.92 4.03
C PRO A 75 11.46 17.93 3.27
N GLU A 76 10.34 18.35 3.84
CA GLU A 76 9.46 19.38 3.29
C GLU A 76 10.11 20.78 3.25
N GLU A 77 11.13 21.05 4.07
CA GLU A 77 11.80 22.37 4.14
C GLU A 77 12.34 22.84 2.79
N GLU A 78 12.79 21.91 1.93
CA GLU A 78 13.36 22.23 0.61
C GLU A 78 12.38 22.91 -0.36
N PHE A 79 11.08 22.75 -0.13
CA PHE A 79 10.05 23.28 -1.01
C PHE A 79 8.93 24.04 -0.30
N TRP A 80 8.87 24.03 1.03
CA TRP A 80 7.75 24.62 1.77
C TRP A 80 7.51 26.09 1.46
N ASP A 81 8.58 26.87 1.31
CA ASP A 81 8.51 28.31 1.00
C ASP A 81 8.08 28.60 -0.45
N LYS A 82 8.09 27.57 -1.32
CA LYS A 82 7.62 27.68 -2.70
C LYS A 82 6.11 27.49 -2.81
N ILE A 83 5.46 26.96 -1.78
CA ILE A 83 4.01 26.75 -1.76
C ILE A 83 3.32 28.05 -1.33
N PRO A 84 2.40 28.60 -2.14
CA PRO A 84 1.68 29.82 -1.79
C PRO A 84 0.92 29.70 -0.48
N MET A 85 0.91 30.77 0.31
CA MET A 85 0.13 30.81 1.54
C MET A 85 -1.37 30.62 1.25
N GLY A 86 -2.01 29.71 1.98
CA GLY A 86 -3.41 29.36 1.79
C GLY A 86 -3.69 28.34 0.69
N ALA A 87 -2.67 27.91 -0.07
CA ALA A 87 -2.82 26.86 -1.07
C ALA A 87 -3.37 25.58 -0.44
N LYS A 88 -4.30 24.91 -1.14
CA LYS A 88 -4.83 23.62 -0.73
C LYS A 88 -3.82 22.54 -1.05
N MET A 89 -3.58 21.62 -0.14
CA MET A 89 -2.63 20.54 -0.29
C MET A 89 -3.35 19.22 -0.03
N GLU A 90 -3.35 18.36 -1.05
CA GLU A 90 -3.69 16.95 -0.90
C GLU A 90 -2.36 16.19 -0.76
N VAL A 91 -2.16 15.55 0.39
CA VAL A 91 -0.91 14.85 0.70
C VAL A 91 -1.19 13.35 0.73
N TRP A 92 -0.52 12.61 -0.13
CA TRP A 92 -0.55 11.15 -0.13
C TRP A 92 0.66 10.61 0.64
N ARG A 93 0.39 9.77 1.63
CA ARG A 93 1.43 9.17 2.47
C ARG A 93 1.57 7.69 2.17
N TYR A 94 2.81 7.26 1.99
CA TYR A 94 3.21 5.87 1.83
C TYR A 94 4.24 5.49 2.90
N ALA A 95 4.08 4.31 3.49
CA ALA A 95 5.01 3.71 4.42
C ALA A 95 5.92 2.73 3.69
N PHE A 96 7.21 2.86 3.92
CA PHE A 96 8.25 1.94 3.48
C PHE A 96 8.95 1.37 4.72
N SER A 97 9.66 0.25 4.57
CA SER A 97 10.39 -0.34 5.69
C SER A 97 11.54 0.55 6.18
N ASP A 98 12.06 1.41 5.30
CA ASP A 98 13.16 2.35 5.52
C ASP A 98 12.70 3.80 5.73
N GLY A 99 11.39 4.11 5.74
CA GLY A 99 10.92 5.47 5.98
C GLY A 99 9.49 5.76 5.58
N GLY A 100 9.15 7.06 5.53
CA GLY A 100 7.86 7.56 5.08
C GLY A 100 8.02 8.48 3.87
N LEU A 101 7.14 8.32 2.88
CA LEU A 101 7.08 9.16 1.69
C LEU A 101 5.78 9.96 1.70
N ASN A 102 5.90 11.28 1.62
CA ASN A 102 4.79 12.20 1.42
C ASN A 102 4.86 12.77 0.00
N LEU A 103 3.76 12.69 -0.73
CA LEU A 103 3.58 13.22 -2.07
C LEU A 103 2.54 14.32 -2.04
N TYR A 104 2.87 15.49 -2.58
CA TYR A 104 2.03 16.68 -2.47
C TYR A 104 1.42 17.04 -3.82
N PHE A 105 0.12 17.27 -3.81
CA PHE A 105 -0.66 17.80 -4.93
C PHE A 105 -1.26 19.14 -4.48
N ILE A 106 -0.87 20.22 -5.14
CA ILE A 106 -1.18 21.59 -4.73
C ILE A 106 -2.35 22.14 -5.55
N ASP A 107 -3.29 22.81 -4.87
CA ASP A 107 -4.47 23.45 -5.45
C ASP A 107 -5.30 22.53 -6.38
N GLY A 108 -5.38 21.24 -6.04
CA GLY A 108 -6.12 20.25 -6.82
C GLY A 108 -5.40 19.80 -8.09
N SER A 109 -4.09 20.00 -8.19
CA SER A 109 -3.27 19.48 -9.28
C SER A 109 -3.47 17.96 -9.46
N GLU A 110 -3.64 17.54 -10.70
CA GLU A 110 -3.66 16.11 -11.08
C GLU A 110 -2.25 15.54 -11.24
N LYS A 111 -1.22 16.39 -11.08
CA LYS A 111 0.19 16.03 -11.22
C LYS A 111 0.91 16.23 -9.88
N LEU A 112 1.87 15.36 -9.62
CA LEU A 112 2.72 15.39 -8.43
C LEU A 112 3.57 16.66 -8.43
N ASP A 113 3.40 17.53 -7.45
CA ASP A 113 4.11 18.81 -7.37
C ASP A 113 5.40 18.69 -6.55
N HIS A 114 5.33 18.02 -5.39
CA HIS A 114 6.47 17.86 -4.49
C HIS A 114 6.56 16.46 -3.89
N ILE A 115 7.78 16.05 -3.55
CA ILE A 115 8.13 14.76 -2.99
C ILE A 115 8.94 15.01 -1.72
N ALA A 116 8.56 14.40 -0.61
CA ALA A 116 9.30 14.46 0.65
C ALA A 116 9.46 13.05 1.21
N PHE A 117 10.70 12.59 1.35
CA PHE A 117 11.01 11.30 1.98
C PHE A 117 11.73 11.51 3.30
N ALA A 118 11.19 10.92 4.36
CA ALA A 118 11.75 10.93 5.71
C ALA A 118 12.28 9.52 6.04
N PRO A 119 13.62 9.30 6.05
CA PRO A 119 14.18 8.02 6.42
C PRO A 119 13.87 7.66 7.87
N LYS A 120 13.70 6.37 8.12
CA LYS A 120 13.44 5.84 9.47
C LYS A 120 14.65 6.10 10.38
N GLY A 121 14.38 6.62 11.58
CA GLY A 121 15.40 6.89 12.58
C GLY A 121 16.08 8.26 12.46
N VAL A 122 15.69 9.09 11.48
CA VAL A 122 16.11 10.50 11.42
C VAL A 122 15.13 11.36 12.24
N VAL A 123 15.68 12.23 13.08
CA VAL A 123 14.94 13.22 13.86
C VAL A 123 15.26 14.60 13.27
N TYR A 124 14.21 15.38 13.01
CA TYR A 124 14.27 16.73 12.46
C TYR A 124 13.92 17.74 13.55
#